data_AF-A0A246E4P4-F1
#
_entry.id   AF-A0A246E4P4-F1
#
_cell.length_a   1.000
_cell.length_b   1.000
_cell.length_c   1.000
_cell.angle_alpha   90.00
_cell.angle_beta   90.00
_cell.angle_gamma   90.00
#
_symmetry.space_group_name_H-M   'P 1'
#
loop_
_entity.id
_entity.type
_entity.pdbx_description
1 polymer ?
#
loop_
_entity_poly.entity_id
_entity_poly.type
_entity_poly.pdbx_seq_one_letter_code
_entity_poly.pdbx_strand_id
1 'polypeptide(L)'
;MNSLADLFTDDRRSGDDGIRAADSIIDERRLAALVGPPRMEQAVPLARPDETGQLVAMVAAAAQSASPVHIAGKSGAPKMPRRGHKRTDWLNVAFAVLAVAVVTVVGVFGAIQFANASPAASALRALSVDEASLANGEQAVQSGVTRIETLMAEARAEADGVEPALATVAGYVDESARAAAVQAVADLRAGLDAIEVPSTPAAYTRPAIDTDDLAQVGAQIDVVRERSDELTAMTEQTRAVRSQVVALRDAFVGSIAALGASFPASAEAEVTEYAEALPSFRDAVTAAAAAVPAAQAAGGLGAAEMVAYPPLVDALHRDHERAIAAIIAEREAARNTTGRGSTSPGTGSGNSDTGGTVTPEPTPSDPATGGDTGGGDTGGDGSGTGDGSSGGDGTGGDTGGDGTLPGGAVILP
;
A
#
# COMPACT_ATOMS: atom_id res chain seq x y z
N MET A 1 -51.87 -35.43 -19.81
CA MET A 1 -50.90 -34.32 -19.69
C MET A 1 -50.60 -34.19 -18.22
N ASN A 2 -49.53 -34.83 -17.75
CA ASN A 2 -49.03 -34.76 -16.37
C ASN A 2 -47.63 -34.15 -16.44
N SER A 3 -47.38 -33.10 -15.65
CA SER A 3 -46.20 -32.24 -15.75
C SER A 3 -45.00 -32.80 -14.96
N LEU A 4 -43.80 -32.46 -15.45
CA LEU A 4 -42.47 -32.78 -14.92
C LEU A 4 -42.18 -32.31 -13.47
N ALA A 5 -43.16 -31.75 -12.78
CA ALA A 5 -43.02 -31.25 -11.41
C ALA A 5 -43.15 -32.35 -10.33
N ASP A 6 -43.60 -33.55 -10.69
CA ASP A 6 -43.82 -34.68 -9.76
C ASP A 6 -42.58 -35.61 -9.61
N LEU A 7 -41.44 -35.31 -10.25
CA LEU A 7 -40.25 -36.18 -10.23
C LEU A 7 -39.18 -35.78 -9.18
N PHE A 8 -39.41 -34.74 -8.37
CA PHE A 8 -38.40 -34.22 -7.44
C PHE A 8 -38.87 -34.03 -6.00
N THR A 9 -39.95 -34.68 -5.60
CA THR A 9 -40.29 -34.83 -4.18
C THR A 9 -40.16 -36.28 -3.77
N ASP A 10 -38.95 -36.66 -3.40
CA ASP A 10 -38.80 -37.68 -2.36
C ASP A 10 -37.76 -37.23 -1.33
N ASP A 11 -38.29 -37.14 -0.12
CA ASP A 11 -37.68 -36.71 1.12
C ASP A 11 -37.45 -38.01 1.89
N ARG A 12 -36.18 -38.41 2.13
CA ARG A 12 -35.75 -39.32 3.23
C ARG A 12 -34.29 -39.78 3.07
N ARG A 13 -33.42 -39.30 3.95
CA ARG A 13 -32.99 -40.01 5.18
C ARG A 13 -31.62 -39.52 5.62
N SER A 14 -31.65 -38.70 6.68
CA SER A 14 -30.57 -38.59 7.64
C SER A 14 -30.33 -39.94 8.32
N GLY A 15 -29.07 -40.33 8.46
CA GLY A 15 -28.64 -41.40 9.36
C GLY A 15 -27.62 -42.35 8.73
N ASP A 16 -26.40 -42.30 9.27
CA ASP A 16 -25.41 -43.40 9.28
C ASP A 16 -24.20 -43.30 8.32
N ASP A 17 -23.43 -42.20 8.41
CA ASP A 17 -22.11 -42.05 7.75
C ASP A 17 -20.91 -42.35 8.68
N GLY A 18 -21.14 -42.82 9.91
CA GLY A 18 -20.07 -43.13 10.87
C GLY A 18 -19.44 -44.52 10.72
N ILE A 19 -20.14 -45.47 10.08
CA ILE A 19 -19.77 -46.90 10.14
C ILE A 19 -19.13 -47.40 8.82
N ARG A 20 -19.34 -46.72 7.67
CA ARG A 20 -18.81 -47.18 6.37
C ARG A 20 -17.31 -46.91 6.12
N ALA A 21 -16.70 -45.95 6.81
CA ALA A 21 -15.28 -45.64 6.64
C ALA A 21 -14.35 -46.66 7.32
N ALA A 22 -14.85 -47.41 8.31
CA ALA A 22 -14.06 -48.42 9.01
C ALA A 22 -14.00 -49.75 8.25
N ASP A 23 -15.06 -50.11 7.50
CA ASP A 23 -15.09 -51.36 6.72
C ASP A 23 -14.23 -51.28 5.45
N SER A 24 -14.12 -50.11 4.80
CA SER A 24 -13.30 -49.97 3.58
C SER A 24 -11.79 -50.18 3.82
N ILE A 25 -11.30 -49.82 5.00
CA ILE A 25 -9.88 -50.00 5.38
C ILE A 25 -9.58 -51.48 5.71
N ILE A 26 -10.56 -52.21 6.23
CA ILE A 26 -10.43 -53.64 6.55
C ILE A 26 -10.49 -54.48 5.28
N ASP A 27 -11.33 -54.10 4.31
CA ASP A 27 -11.44 -54.78 3.02
C ASP A 27 -10.20 -54.56 2.13
N GLU A 28 -9.58 -53.37 2.13
CA GLU A 28 -8.32 -53.13 1.40
C GLU A 28 -7.16 -53.97 1.93
N ARG A 29 -7.07 -54.15 3.26
CA ARG A 29 -6.04 -55.02 3.86
C ARG A 29 -6.27 -56.50 3.59
N ARG A 30 -7.53 -56.95 3.51
CA ARG A 30 -7.87 -58.33 3.12
C ARG A 30 -7.65 -58.59 1.64
N LEU A 31 -7.90 -57.62 0.76
CA LEU A 31 -7.57 -57.74 -0.67
C LEU A 31 -6.06 -57.78 -0.92
N ALA A 32 -5.28 -56.93 -0.23
CA ALA A 32 -3.81 -56.92 -0.36
C ALA A 32 -3.16 -58.23 0.14
N ALA A 33 -3.77 -58.90 1.11
CA ALA A 33 -3.31 -60.20 1.61
C ALA A 33 -3.67 -61.38 0.66
N LEU A 34 -4.70 -61.24 -0.18
CA LEU A 34 -5.16 -62.30 -1.08
C LEU A 34 -4.58 -62.21 -2.50
N VAL A 35 -4.21 -61.00 -2.96
CA VAL A 35 -3.73 -60.75 -4.33
C VAL A 35 -2.21 -60.49 -4.41
N GLY A 36 -1.55 -60.27 -3.26
CA GLY A 36 -0.14 -59.89 -3.19
C GLY A 36 0.09 -58.41 -3.55
N PRO A 37 1.23 -57.83 -3.14
CA PRO A 37 1.49 -56.41 -3.33
C PRO A 37 1.57 -56.07 -4.84
N PRO A 38 0.92 -54.97 -5.29
CA PRO A 38 0.94 -54.60 -6.70
C PRO A 38 2.38 -54.31 -7.14
N ARG A 39 2.80 -54.97 -8.23
CA ARG A 39 4.08 -54.70 -8.87
C ARG A 39 4.01 -53.28 -9.45
N MET A 40 4.90 -52.39 -8.99
CA MET A 40 5.07 -51.09 -9.63
C MET A 40 5.59 -51.30 -11.05
N GLU A 41 4.72 -51.11 -12.04
CA GLU A 41 5.12 -51.01 -13.43
C GLU A 41 5.87 -49.68 -13.63
N GLN A 42 7.17 -49.79 -13.92
CA GLN A 42 7.94 -48.72 -14.53
C GLN A 42 7.36 -48.42 -15.91
N ALA A 43 6.41 -47.50 -15.96
CA ALA A 43 5.99 -46.86 -17.20
C ALA A 43 7.14 -45.96 -17.68
N VAL A 44 7.83 -46.39 -18.74
CA VAL A 44 8.71 -45.54 -19.54
C VAL A 44 7.83 -44.53 -20.29
N PRO A 45 7.91 -43.22 -20.01
CA PRO A 45 7.18 -42.24 -20.80
C PRO A 45 7.97 -41.97 -22.07
N LEU A 46 7.38 -42.30 -23.23
CA LEU A 46 7.72 -41.65 -24.51
C LEU A 46 7.27 -40.19 -24.40
N ALA A 47 8.12 -39.37 -23.80
CA ALA A 47 7.96 -37.93 -23.79
C ALA A 47 8.16 -37.40 -25.21
N ARG A 48 7.10 -36.80 -25.78
CA ARG A 48 7.29 -35.70 -26.73
C ARG A 48 8.25 -34.71 -26.06
N PRO A 49 9.31 -34.25 -26.74
CA PRO A 49 10.12 -33.18 -26.18
C PRO A 49 9.20 -31.99 -25.93
N ASP A 50 9.14 -31.57 -24.69
CA ASP A 50 8.48 -30.35 -24.25
C ASP A 50 9.31 -29.19 -24.81
N GLU A 51 9.02 -28.80 -26.05
CA GLU A 51 9.71 -27.73 -26.79
C GLU A 51 9.75 -26.43 -25.97
N THR A 52 8.71 -26.21 -25.16
CA THR A 52 8.60 -25.15 -24.16
C THR A 52 9.66 -25.26 -23.06
N GLY A 53 9.87 -26.45 -22.49
CA GLY A 53 10.91 -26.69 -21.49
C GLY A 53 12.32 -26.53 -22.06
N GLN A 54 12.52 -26.96 -23.31
CA GLN A 54 13.81 -26.84 -23.99
C GLN A 54 14.12 -25.39 -24.39
N LEU A 55 13.10 -24.60 -24.77
CA LEU A 55 13.21 -23.15 -24.99
C LEU A 55 13.51 -22.40 -23.69
N VAL A 56 12.83 -22.73 -22.59
CA VAL A 56 13.12 -22.14 -21.27
C VAL A 56 14.54 -22.50 -20.81
N ALA A 57 15.00 -23.73 -21.04
CA ALA A 57 16.35 -24.15 -20.73
C ALA A 57 17.41 -23.45 -21.60
N MET A 58 17.16 -23.25 -22.90
CA MET A 58 18.04 -22.48 -23.77
C MET A 58 18.09 -21.00 -23.39
N VAL A 59 16.97 -20.39 -23.02
CA VAL A 59 16.91 -18.98 -22.56
C VAL A 59 17.62 -18.83 -21.22
N ALA A 60 17.45 -19.77 -20.29
CA ALA A 60 18.18 -19.77 -19.02
C ALA A 60 19.69 -19.98 -19.20
N ALA A 61 20.10 -20.87 -20.12
CA ALA A 61 21.51 -21.07 -20.47
C ALA A 61 22.10 -19.84 -21.18
N ALA A 62 21.35 -19.19 -22.07
CA ALA A 62 21.75 -17.96 -22.74
C ALA A 62 21.93 -16.81 -21.72
N ALA A 63 21.00 -16.67 -20.78
CA ALA A 63 21.07 -15.68 -19.70
C ALA A 63 22.24 -15.92 -18.74
N GLN A 64 22.63 -17.18 -18.49
CA GLN A 64 23.83 -17.52 -17.72
C GLN A 64 25.13 -17.34 -18.51
N SER A 65 25.08 -17.41 -19.85
CA SER A 65 26.24 -17.21 -20.73
C SER A 65 26.50 -15.74 -21.10
N ALA A 66 25.54 -14.85 -20.85
CA ALA A 66 25.69 -13.41 -21.01
C ALA A 66 26.55 -12.84 -19.86
N SER A 67 27.86 -13.12 -19.92
CA SER A 67 28.86 -12.46 -19.09
C SER A 67 28.89 -10.96 -19.43
N PRO A 68 28.84 -10.06 -18.42
CA PRO A 68 29.00 -8.64 -18.67
C PRO A 68 30.40 -8.36 -19.22
N VAL A 69 30.47 -7.64 -20.34
CA VAL A 69 31.71 -7.06 -20.85
C VAL A 69 32.25 -6.08 -19.79
N HIS A 70 33.28 -6.51 -19.06
CA HIS A 70 34.00 -5.67 -18.12
C HIS A 70 34.85 -4.66 -18.90
N ILE A 71 34.43 -3.39 -18.91
CA ILE A 71 35.32 -2.27 -19.17
C ILE A 71 36.23 -2.13 -17.95
N ALA A 72 37.54 -2.26 -18.17
CA ALA A 72 38.57 -2.18 -17.14
C ALA A 72 38.61 -0.80 -16.47
N GLY A 73 38.55 -0.76 -15.14
CA GLY A 73 38.81 0.47 -14.38
C GLY A 73 38.56 0.36 -12.87
N LYS A 74 39.66 0.27 -12.10
CA LYS A 74 39.81 0.50 -10.64
C LYS A 74 39.12 -0.47 -9.66
N SER A 75 39.97 -1.30 -9.08
CA SER A 75 39.74 -2.18 -7.93
C SER A 75 39.57 -1.40 -6.61
N GLY A 76 38.38 -1.48 -6.03
CA GLY A 76 38.13 -1.28 -4.61
C GLY A 76 37.22 -2.41 -4.11
N ALA A 77 37.61 -3.09 -3.04
CA ALA A 77 36.93 -4.30 -2.55
C ALA A 77 35.49 -3.98 -2.09
N PRO A 78 34.45 -4.67 -2.61
CA PRO A 78 33.09 -4.42 -2.18
C PRO A 78 32.79 -5.16 -0.86
N LYS A 79 32.41 -4.37 0.16
CA LYS A 79 31.78 -4.82 1.40
C LYS A 79 30.43 -5.45 1.07
N MET A 80 30.21 -6.73 1.43
CA MET A 80 28.91 -7.38 1.25
C MET A 80 27.84 -6.76 2.16
N PRO A 81 26.69 -6.28 1.63
CA PRO A 81 25.51 -6.03 2.45
C PRO A 81 24.74 -7.34 2.71
N ARG A 82 24.30 -7.49 3.97
CA ARG A 82 23.44 -8.58 4.44
C ARG A 82 22.15 -8.67 3.64
N ARG A 83 21.75 -9.90 3.29
CA ARG A 83 20.49 -10.25 2.60
C ARG A 83 19.27 -9.80 3.42
N GLY A 84 18.61 -8.74 2.98
CA GLY A 84 17.17 -8.52 3.21
C GLY A 84 16.39 -9.08 2.02
N HIS A 85 15.22 -9.67 2.28
CA HIS A 85 14.34 -10.23 1.26
C HIS A 85 13.95 -9.17 0.22
N LYS A 86 14.63 -9.19 -0.93
CA LYS A 86 14.18 -8.48 -2.13
C LYS A 86 12.90 -9.16 -2.59
N ARG A 87 11.76 -8.48 -2.43
CA ARG A 87 10.55 -8.80 -3.19
C ARG A 87 10.95 -8.72 -4.65
N THR A 88 11.02 -9.87 -5.31
CA THR A 88 11.28 -9.94 -6.74
C THR A 88 10.14 -9.19 -7.41
N ASP A 89 10.47 -8.05 -8.01
CA ASP A 89 9.50 -7.21 -8.69
C ASP A 89 9.12 -7.93 -10.01
N TRP A 90 8.11 -8.79 -9.93
CA TRP A 90 7.62 -9.61 -11.05
C TRP A 90 7.20 -8.76 -12.25
N LEU A 91 6.91 -7.47 -12.03
CA LEU A 91 6.61 -6.49 -13.06
C LEU A 91 7.83 -6.19 -13.96
N ASN A 92 9.02 -6.09 -13.37
CA ASN A 92 10.26 -5.87 -14.12
C ASN A 92 10.74 -7.14 -14.84
N VAL A 93 10.47 -8.32 -14.27
CA VAL A 93 10.78 -9.61 -14.92
C VAL A 93 9.90 -9.84 -16.15
N ALA A 94 8.61 -9.50 -16.09
CA ALA A 94 7.72 -9.60 -17.25
C ALA A 94 8.14 -8.67 -18.41
N PHE A 95 8.63 -7.47 -18.10
CA PHE A 95 9.12 -6.53 -19.12
C PHE A 95 10.45 -6.95 -19.76
N ALA A 96 11.36 -7.54 -18.98
CA ALA A 96 12.63 -8.07 -19.50
C ALA A 96 12.40 -9.25 -20.46
N VAL A 97 11.42 -10.11 -20.17
CA VAL A 97 11.05 -11.24 -21.04
C VAL A 97 10.37 -10.75 -22.33
N LEU A 98 9.51 -9.73 -22.27
CA LEU A 98 8.86 -9.17 -23.46
C LEU A 98 9.89 -8.50 -24.41
N ALA A 99 10.88 -7.79 -23.86
CA ALA A 99 11.93 -7.15 -24.65
C ALA A 99 12.87 -8.18 -25.33
N VAL A 100 13.16 -9.31 -24.68
CA VAL A 100 14.01 -10.38 -25.25
C VAL A 100 13.25 -11.22 -26.30
N ALA A 101 11.94 -11.39 -26.14
CA ALA A 101 11.10 -12.12 -27.11
C ALA A 101 11.00 -11.38 -28.46
N VAL A 102 10.96 -10.04 -28.46
CA VAL A 102 10.95 -9.24 -29.69
C VAL A 102 12.29 -9.33 -30.45
N VAL A 103 13.42 -9.50 -29.75
CA VAL A 103 14.76 -9.55 -30.37
C VAL A 103 15.12 -10.96 -30.88
N THR A 104 14.53 -12.03 -30.34
CA THR A 104 14.93 -13.42 -30.67
C THR A 104 14.17 -14.07 -31.83
N VAL A 105 12.99 -13.55 -32.22
CA VAL A 105 12.20 -14.10 -33.34
C VAL A 105 12.80 -13.77 -34.72
N VAL A 106 13.72 -12.80 -34.82
CA VAL A 106 14.28 -12.33 -36.10
C VAL A 106 15.48 -13.18 -36.61
N GLY A 107 16.04 -14.09 -35.81
CA GLY A 107 17.38 -14.62 -36.06
C GLY A 107 17.58 -15.87 -36.93
N VAL A 108 16.58 -16.75 -37.16
CA VAL A 108 16.92 -18.17 -37.48
C VAL A 108 16.53 -18.71 -38.87
N PHE A 109 15.73 -18.04 -39.71
CA PHE A 109 15.23 -18.65 -40.96
C PHE A 109 15.86 -18.19 -42.30
N GLY A 110 17.06 -17.60 -42.28
CA GLY A 110 17.61 -16.88 -43.45
C GLY A 110 18.76 -17.49 -44.24
N ALA A 111 19.27 -18.71 -43.95
CA ALA A 111 20.62 -19.06 -44.41
C ALA A 111 20.76 -19.90 -45.70
N ILE A 112 19.75 -20.57 -46.25
CA ILE A 112 20.00 -21.53 -47.35
C ILE A 112 18.90 -21.52 -48.41
N GLN A 113 19.04 -20.64 -49.42
CA GLN A 113 18.72 -20.84 -50.87
C GLN A 113 18.69 -19.51 -51.67
N PHE A 114 19.73 -18.68 -51.56
CA PHE A 114 19.89 -17.49 -52.42
C PHE A 114 20.78 -17.80 -53.63
N ALA A 115 20.16 -18.13 -54.77
CA ALA A 115 20.83 -18.05 -56.07
C ALA A 115 19.98 -17.41 -57.18
N ASN A 116 18.67 -17.17 -56.99
CA ASN A 116 17.80 -16.54 -58.00
C ASN A 116 16.67 -15.65 -57.43
N ALA A 117 16.69 -15.29 -56.15
CA ALA A 117 15.64 -14.42 -55.60
C ALA A 117 15.82 -12.98 -56.12
N SER A 118 14.77 -12.45 -56.75
CA SER A 118 14.78 -11.06 -57.22
C SER A 118 14.94 -10.09 -56.03
N PRO A 119 15.63 -8.95 -56.20
CA PRO A 119 15.75 -7.93 -55.16
C PRO A 119 14.40 -7.49 -54.57
N ALA A 120 13.34 -7.49 -55.39
CA ALA A 120 11.97 -7.19 -54.97
C ALA A 120 11.43 -8.21 -53.95
N ALA A 121 11.67 -9.52 -54.16
CA ALA A 121 11.23 -10.54 -53.23
C ALA A 121 11.90 -10.42 -51.84
N SER A 122 13.18 -10.02 -51.80
CA SER A 122 13.90 -9.75 -50.56
C SER A 122 13.35 -8.51 -49.83
N ALA A 123 13.07 -7.43 -50.56
CA ALA A 123 12.50 -6.20 -50.00
C ALA A 123 11.09 -6.43 -49.43
N LEU A 124 10.25 -7.20 -50.12
CA LEU A 124 8.92 -7.56 -49.64
C LEU A 124 8.97 -8.42 -48.38
N ARG A 125 9.96 -9.33 -48.27
CA ARG A 125 10.18 -10.11 -47.05
C ARG A 125 10.58 -9.21 -45.89
N ALA A 126 11.52 -8.28 -46.10
CA ALA A 126 11.91 -7.31 -45.07
C ALA A 126 10.70 -6.46 -44.63
N LEU A 127 9.94 -5.91 -45.59
CA LEU A 127 8.71 -5.18 -45.31
C LEU A 127 7.70 -6.00 -44.48
N SER A 128 7.50 -7.28 -44.81
CA SER A 128 6.59 -8.14 -44.04
C SER A 128 7.04 -8.39 -42.60
N VAL A 129 8.35 -8.40 -42.35
CA VAL A 129 8.92 -8.53 -41.00
C VAL A 129 8.71 -7.21 -40.23
N ASP A 130 8.96 -6.08 -40.87
CA ASP A 130 8.76 -4.76 -40.26
C ASP A 130 7.28 -4.51 -39.92
N GLU A 131 6.36 -4.91 -40.80
CA GLU A 131 4.92 -4.83 -40.54
C GLU A 131 4.45 -5.75 -39.40
N ALA A 132 5.02 -6.96 -39.28
CA ALA A 132 4.74 -7.84 -38.15
C ALA A 132 5.27 -7.26 -36.83
N SER A 133 6.46 -6.63 -36.85
CA SER A 133 7.01 -5.90 -35.72
C SER A 133 6.11 -4.73 -35.31
N LEU A 134 5.61 -3.98 -36.30
CA LEU A 134 4.69 -2.86 -36.09
C LEU A 134 3.39 -3.32 -35.43
N ALA A 135 2.76 -4.38 -35.93
CA ALA A 135 1.53 -4.94 -35.34
C ALA A 135 1.73 -5.38 -33.89
N ASN A 136 2.87 -6.02 -33.57
CA ASN A 136 3.21 -6.39 -32.19
C ASN A 136 3.39 -5.17 -31.28
N GLY A 137 4.05 -4.11 -31.78
CA GLY A 137 4.22 -2.88 -31.03
C GLY A 137 2.90 -2.14 -30.80
N GLU A 138 2.00 -2.13 -31.79
CA GLU A 138 0.64 -1.56 -31.66
C GLU A 138 -0.13 -2.27 -30.54
N GLN A 139 -0.10 -3.60 -30.53
CA GLN A 139 -0.72 -4.40 -29.47
C GLN A 139 -0.07 -4.12 -28.09
N ALA A 140 1.25 -3.91 -28.03
CA ALA A 140 1.94 -3.59 -26.80
C ALA A 140 1.53 -2.21 -26.24
N VAL A 141 1.41 -1.20 -27.10
CA VAL A 141 0.92 0.13 -26.71
C VAL A 141 -0.54 0.05 -26.26
N GLN A 142 -1.40 -0.66 -26.99
CA GLN A 142 -2.80 -0.84 -26.61
C GLN A 142 -2.96 -1.51 -25.23
N SER A 143 -2.17 -2.55 -24.96
CA SER A 143 -2.12 -3.21 -23.64
C SER A 143 -1.61 -2.26 -22.56
N GLY A 144 -0.60 -1.45 -22.87
CA GLY A 144 -0.06 -0.42 -21.99
C GLY A 144 -1.10 0.64 -21.60
N VAL A 145 -1.86 1.14 -22.58
CA VAL A 145 -2.95 2.10 -22.38
C VAL A 145 -4.05 1.50 -21.50
N THR A 146 -4.53 0.29 -21.83
CA THR A 146 -5.55 -0.42 -21.04
C THR A 146 -5.09 -0.58 -19.58
N ARG A 147 -3.82 -0.90 -19.36
CA ARG A 147 -3.25 -1.05 -18.02
C ARG A 147 -3.20 0.29 -17.26
N ILE A 148 -2.92 1.40 -17.93
CA ILE A 148 -2.96 2.73 -17.32
C ILE A 148 -4.39 3.04 -16.86
N GLU A 149 -5.38 2.80 -17.71
CA GLU A 149 -6.79 3.02 -17.37
C GLU A 149 -7.22 2.17 -16.15
N THR A 150 -6.81 0.90 -16.11
CA THR A 150 -7.02 0.04 -14.92
C THR A 150 -6.38 0.64 -13.67
N LEU A 151 -5.10 1.05 -13.73
CA LEU A 151 -4.40 1.64 -12.58
C LEU A 151 -5.07 2.94 -12.10
N MET A 152 -5.55 3.78 -13.02
CA MET A 152 -6.29 5.00 -12.67
C MET A 152 -7.63 4.67 -12.01
N ALA A 153 -8.35 3.66 -12.49
CA ALA A 153 -9.61 3.21 -11.89
C ALA A 153 -9.39 2.62 -10.48
N GLU A 154 -8.35 1.81 -10.30
CA GLU A 154 -7.95 1.26 -8.99
C GLU A 154 -7.60 2.37 -8.01
N ALA A 155 -6.78 3.34 -8.42
CA ALA A 155 -6.40 4.48 -7.57
C ALA A 155 -7.60 5.35 -7.16
N ARG A 156 -8.58 5.56 -8.07
CA ARG A 156 -9.83 6.25 -7.73
C ARG A 156 -10.64 5.45 -6.70
N ALA A 157 -10.78 4.14 -6.90
CA ALA A 157 -11.51 3.29 -5.96
C ALA A 157 -10.85 3.24 -4.57
N GLU A 158 -9.52 3.26 -4.50
CA GLU A 158 -8.77 3.38 -3.24
C GLU A 158 -9.07 4.70 -2.51
N ALA A 159 -9.06 5.83 -3.23
CA ALA A 159 -9.44 7.14 -2.68
C ALA A 159 -10.89 7.16 -2.17
N ASP A 160 -11.84 6.68 -2.99
CA ASP A 160 -13.26 6.63 -2.65
C ASP A 160 -13.52 5.74 -1.41
N GLY A 161 -12.77 4.65 -1.27
CA GLY A 161 -12.89 3.73 -0.14
C GLY A 161 -12.38 4.30 1.19
N VAL A 162 -11.41 5.21 1.16
CA VAL A 162 -10.79 5.80 2.37
C VAL A 162 -11.53 7.03 2.86
N GLU A 163 -12.17 7.80 1.97
CA GLU A 163 -12.81 9.07 2.32
C GLU A 163 -13.82 8.99 3.49
N PRO A 164 -14.72 7.99 3.59
CA PRO A 164 -15.61 7.84 4.74
C PRO A 164 -14.86 7.60 6.06
N ALA A 165 -13.73 6.89 6.02
CA ALA A 165 -12.90 6.64 7.19
C ALA A 165 -12.25 7.94 7.68
N LEU A 166 -11.73 8.77 6.77
CA LEU A 166 -11.14 10.08 7.10
C LEU A 166 -12.16 11.04 7.73
N ALA A 167 -13.41 10.98 7.30
CA ALA A 167 -14.50 11.74 7.92
C ALA A 167 -14.83 11.22 9.33
N THR A 168 -14.83 9.89 9.51
CA THR A 168 -15.19 9.23 10.78
C THR A 168 -14.18 9.53 11.89
N VAL A 169 -12.90 9.67 11.56
CA VAL A 169 -11.82 9.91 12.56
C VAL A 169 -11.58 11.40 12.88
N ALA A 170 -12.42 12.30 12.37
CA ALA A 170 -12.31 13.73 12.66
C ALA A 170 -12.39 14.02 14.15
N GLY A 171 -11.39 14.72 14.70
CA GLY A 171 -11.31 15.05 16.12
C GLY A 171 -10.82 13.94 17.05
N TYR A 172 -10.55 12.73 16.54
CA TYR A 172 -10.05 11.59 17.34
C TYR A 172 -8.55 11.34 17.17
N VAL A 173 -7.94 11.96 16.16
CA VAL A 173 -6.52 11.79 15.78
C VAL A 173 -5.88 13.14 15.55
N ASP A 174 -4.58 13.18 15.27
CA ASP A 174 -3.90 14.41 14.87
C ASP A 174 -4.58 15.04 13.63
N GLU A 175 -5.20 16.19 13.84
CA GLU A 175 -6.01 16.87 12.83
C GLU A 175 -5.14 17.38 11.66
N SER A 176 -3.86 17.68 11.92
CA SER A 176 -2.93 18.09 10.86
C SER A 176 -2.63 16.95 9.90
N ALA A 177 -2.36 15.74 10.41
CA ALA A 177 -2.19 14.54 9.62
C ALA A 177 -3.48 14.13 8.89
N ARG A 178 -4.65 14.27 9.54
CA ARG A 178 -5.95 13.99 8.91
C ARG A 178 -6.22 14.94 7.75
N ALA A 179 -5.99 16.24 7.93
CA ALA A 179 -6.15 17.24 6.88
C ALA A 179 -5.21 16.97 5.70
N ALA A 180 -3.96 16.57 5.95
CA ALA A 180 -3.02 16.19 4.90
C ALA A 180 -3.48 14.94 4.12
N ALA A 181 -4.07 13.95 4.80
CA ALA A 181 -4.66 12.78 4.16
C ALA A 181 -5.88 13.12 3.29
N VAL A 182 -6.76 14.01 3.78
CA VAL A 182 -7.91 14.52 2.99
C VAL A 182 -7.43 15.30 1.77
N GLN A 183 -6.42 16.15 1.92
CA GLN A 183 -5.83 16.87 0.79
C GLN A 183 -5.21 15.90 -0.23
N ALA A 184 -4.54 14.84 0.23
CA ALA A 184 -3.98 13.82 -0.66
C ALA A 184 -5.03 13.07 -1.49
N VAL A 185 -6.25 12.86 -0.95
CA VAL A 185 -7.40 12.33 -1.73
C VAL A 185 -7.77 13.31 -2.85
N ALA A 186 -7.88 14.60 -2.53
CA ALA A 186 -8.20 15.63 -3.52
C ALA A 186 -7.11 15.76 -4.60
N ASP A 187 -5.83 15.76 -4.19
CA ASP A 187 -4.67 15.85 -5.07
C ASP A 187 -4.56 14.62 -5.99
N LEU A 188 -4.84 13.42 -5.47
CA LEU A 188 -4.88 12.20 -6.29
C LEU A 188 -5.96 12.33 -7.36
N ARG A 189 -7.19 12.71 -7.00
CA ARG A 189 -8.29 12.87 -7.96
C ARG A 189 -7.95 13.92 -9.02
N ALA A 190 -7.52 15.10 -8.61
CA ALA A 190 -7.14 16.18 -9.51
C ALA A 190 -5.97 15.78 -10.43
N GLY A 191 -4.96 15.08 -9.89
CA GLY A 191 -3.83 14.57 -10.65
C GLY A 191 -4.23 13.51 -11.67
N LEU A 192 -5.15 12.61 -11.33
CA LEU A 192 -5.69 11.61 -12.25
C LEU A 192 -6.57 12.23 -13.33
N ASP A 193 -7.32 13.28 -13.02
CA ASP A 193 -8.15 13.99 -14.00
C ASP A 193 -7.32 14.86 -14.96
N ALA A 194 -6.13 15.29 -14.53
CA ALA A 194 -5.18 16.03 -15.36
C ALA A 194 -4.32 15.13 -16.27
N ILE A 195 -4.37 13.80 -16.10
CA ILE A 195 -3.61 12.87 -16.94
C ILE A 195 -4.30 12.70 -18.30
N GLU A 196 -3.58 13.07 -19.35
CA GLU A 196 -3.95 12.76 -20.72
C GLU A 196 -3.46 11.35 -21.09
N VAL A 197 -4.40 10.40 -21.19
CA VAL A 197 -4.10 9.04 -21.63
C VAL A 197 -3.76 9.07 -23.13
N PRO A 198 -2.63 8.48 -23.56
CA PRO A 198 -2.28 8.42 -24.97
C PRO A 198 -3.36 7.68 -25.76
N SER A 199 -3.78 8.24 -26.90
CA SER A 199 -4.72 7.57 -27.79
C SER A 199 -4.12 6.27 -28.31
N THR A 200 -4.92 5.22 -28.47
CA THR A 200 -4.45 3.99 -29.09
C THR A 200 -4.13 4.22 -30.58
N PRO A 201 -3.00 3.67 -31.09
CA PRO A 201 -2.67 3.83 -32.49
C PRO A 201 -3.71 3.10 -33.34
N ALA A 202 -4.15 3.72 -34.44
CA ALA A 202 -4.94 3.02 -35.45
C ALA A 202 -4.12 1.86 -36.02
N ALA A 203 -4.78 0.71 -36.19
CA ALA A 203 -4.14 -0.49 -36.71
C ALA A 203 -3.61 -0.24 -38.13
N TYR A 204 -2.32 -0.52 -38.34
CA TYR A 204 -1.72 -0.37 -39.65
C TYR A 204 -2.35 -1.34 -40.66
N THR A 205 -2.71 -0.79 -41.83
CA THR A 205 -3.16 -1.57 -42.99
C THR A 205 -2.31 -1.16 -44.19
N ARG A 206 -1.61 -2.13 -44.78
CA ARG A 206 -0.81 -1.87 -45.99
C ARG A 206 -1.73 -1.39 -47.13
N PRO A 207 -1.44 -0.26 -47.77
CA PRO A 207 -2.15 0.15 -48.98
C PRO A 207 -1.84 -0.80 -50.14
N ALA A 208 -2.69 -0.82 -51.17
CA ALA A 208 -2.40 -1.56 -52.38
C ALA A 208 -1.18 -0.94 -53.09
N ILE A 209 -0.12 -1.74 -53.26
CA ILE A 209 1.12 -1.36 -53.96
C ILE A 209 1.42 -2.36 -55.07
N ASP A 210 2.06 -1.90 -56.14
CA ASP A 210 2.67 -2.77 -57.14
C ASP A 210 3.95 -3.38 -56.55
N THR A 211 3.93 -4.68 -56.30
CA THR A 211 5.03 -5.41 -55.66
C THR A 211 6.22 -5.65 -56.59
N ASP A 212 6.03 -5.48 -57.91
CA ASP A 212 7.11 -5.59 -58.90
C ASP A 212 7.82 -4.24 -59.13
N ASP A 213 7.22 -3.13 -58.66
CA ASP A 213 7.81 -1.80 -58.68
C ASP A 213 8.61 -1.53 -57.39
N LEU A 214 9.94 -1.61 -57.50
CA LEU A 214 10.86 -1.34 -56.40
C LEU A 214 10.70 0.05 -55.78
N ALA A 215 10.28 1.06 -56.55
CA ALA A 215 10.08 2.40 -56.02
C ALA A 215 8.89 2.44 -55.05
N GLN A 216 7.80 1.72 -55.38
CA GLN A 216 6.63 1.61 -54.50
C GLN A 216 6.92 0.78 -53.25
N VAL A 217 7.65 -0.33 -53.38
CA VAL A 217 8.08 -1.12 -52.21
C VAL A 217 9.00 -0.29 -51.30
N GLY A 218 9.93 0.48 -51.88
CA GLY A 218 10.80 1.40 -51.13
C GLY A 218 10.02 2.46 -50.36
N ALA A 219 9.07 3.13 -51.02
CA ALA A 219 8.21 4.12 -50.38
C ALA A 219 7.38 3.51 -49.23
N GLN A 220 6.92 2.26 -49.38
CA GLN A 220 6.18 1.58 -48.32
C GLN A 220 7.05 1.25 -47.11
N ILE A 221 8.33 0.87 -47.32
CA ILE A 221 9.28 0.66 -46.24
C ILE A 221 9.50 1.96 -45.44
N ASP A 222 9.61 3.11 -46.13
CA ASP A 222 9.78 4.39 -45.46
C ASP A 222 8.55 4.77 -44.61
N VAL A 223 7.33 4.49 -45.09
CA VAL A 223 6.09 4.67 -44.30
C VAL A 223 6.08 3.77 -43.05
N VAL A 224 6.48 2.50 -43.17
CA VAL A 224 6.54 1.58 -42.01
C VAL A 224 7.60 2.03 -41.00
N ARG A 225 8.72 2.60 -41.46
CA ARG A 225 9.75 3.17 -40.57
C ARG A 225 9.23 4.39 -39.81
N GLU A 226 8.61 5.34 -40.52
CA GLU A 226 7.99 6.51 -39.88
C GLU A 226 6.97 6.07 -38.82
N ARG A 227 6.13 5.09 -39.15
CA ARG A 227 5.14 4.53 -38.22
C ARG A 227 5.79 3.82 -37.01
N SER A 228 6.94 3.19 -37.20
CA SER A 228 7.71 2.56 -36.12
C SER A 228 8.32 3.59 -35.17
N ASP A 229 8.77 4.74 -35.69
CA ASP A 229 9.27 5.86 -34.90
C ASP A 229 8.13 6.48 -34.06
N GLU A 230 6.96 6.70 -34.65
CA GLU A 230 5.75 7.13 -33.93
C GLU A 230 5.39 6.17 -32.80
N LEU A 231 5.41 4.86 -33.07
CA LEU A 231 5.08 3.83 -32.08
C LEU A 231 6.08 3.77 -30.92
N THR A 232 7.36 4.04 -31.21
CA THR A 232 8.41 4.17 -30.20
C THR A 232 8.12 5.37 -29.29
N ALA A 233 7.79 6.53 -29.86
CA ALA A 233 7.41 7.71 -29.10
C ALA A 233 6.16 7.46 -28.23
N MET A 234 5.14 6.79 -28.76
CA MET A 234 3.94 6.41 -28.01
C MET A 234 4.24 5.44 -26.86
N THR A 235 5.17 4.52 -27.06
CA THR A 235 5.61 3.59 -26.00
C THR A 235 6.29 4.35 -24.86
N GLU A 236 7.13 5.34 -25.17
CA GLU A 236 7.76 6.21 -24.18
C GLU A 236 6.74 7.06 -23.44
N GLN A 237 5.78 7.65 -24.16
CA GLN A 237 4.69 8.42 -23.56
C GLN A 237 3.84 7.56 -22.62
N THR A 238 3.48 6.33 -23.04
CA THR A 238 2.75 5.36 -22.22
C THR A 238 3.51 5.03 -20.93
N ARG A 239 4.83 4.83 -21.02
CA ARG A 239 5.66 4.59 -19.82
C ARG A 239 5.71 5.79 -18.88
N ALA A 240 5.81 7.00 -19.44
CA ALA A 240 5.82 8.24 -18.67
C ALA A 240 4.49 8.45 -17.93
N VAL A 241 3.35 8.31 -18.62
CA VAL A 241 2.01 8.43 -18.02
C VAL A 241 1.80 7.38 -16.93
N ARG A 242 2.18 6.12 -17.17
CA ARG A 242 2.14 5.08 -16.14
C ARG A 242 2.97 5.47 -14.90
N SER A 243 4.16 6.01 -15.11
CA SER A 243 5.02 6.46 -14.00
C SER A 243 4.36 7.59 -13.20
N GLN A 244 3.65 8.49 -13.87
CA GLN A 244 2.91 9.58 -13.23
C GLN A 244 1.75 9.04 -12.37
N VAL A 245 0.95 8.10 -12.88
CA VAL A 245 -0.12 7.45 -12.11
C VAL A 245 0.42 6.76 -10.86
N VAL A 246 1.52 6.02 -10.99
CA VAL A 246 2.17 5.35 -9.85
C VAL A 246 2.67 6.36 -8.82
N ALA A 247 3.32 7.45 -9.26
CA ALA A 247 3.81 8.49 -8.35
C ALA A 247 2.68 9.18 -7.57
N LEU A 248 1.55 9.47 -8.23
CA LEU A 248 0.36 10.03 -7.57
C LEU A 248 -0.21 9.07 -6.53
N ARG A 249 -0.33 7.78 -6.88
CA ARG A 249 -0.80 6.75 -5.95
C ARG A 249 0.15 6.59 -4.76
N ASP A 250 1.46 6.54 -4.99
CA ASP A 250 2.45 6.39 -3.93
C ASP A 250 2.44 7.58 -2.97
N ALA A 251 2.27 8.81 -3.48
CA ALA A 251 2.11 10.00 -2.65
C ALA A 251 0.85 9.93 -1.78
N PHE A 252 -0.29 9.51 -2.36
CA PHE A 252 -1.53 9.28 -1.63
C PHE A 252 -1.36 8.23 -0.53
N VAL A 253 -0.83 7.05 -0.86
CA VAL A 253 -0.56 5.97 0.12
C VAL A 253 0.39 6.44 1.22
N GLY A 254 1.41 7.23 0.89
CA GLY A 254 2.33 7.83 1.86
C GLY A 254 1.62 8.74 2.87
N SER A 255 0.70 9.59 2.42
CA SER A 255 -0.09 10.46 3.29
C SER A 255 -1.05 9.67 4.20
N ILE A 256 -1.69 8.62 3.66
CA ILE A 256 -2.54 7.72 4.47
C ILE A 256 -1.72 6.96 5.52
N ALA A 257 -0.50 6.52 5.18
CA ALA A 257 0.41 5.88 6.12
C ALA A 257 0.89 6.83 7.22
N ALA A 258 1.18 8.10 6.89
CA ALA A 258 1.53 9.12 7.87
C ALA A 258 0.39 9.38 8.86
N LEU A 259 -0.86 9.43 8.38
CA LEU A 259 -2.03 9.46 9.26
C LEU A 259 -2.11 8.21 10.14
N GLY A 260 -1.94 7.01 9.58
CA GLY A 260 -1.97 5.77 10.37
C GLY A 260 -0.93 5.73 11.49
N ALA A 261 0.23 6.37 11.29
CA ALA A 261 1.28 6.49 12.29
C ALA A 261 0.94 7.45 13.45
N SER A 262 -0.07 8.34 13.32
CA SER A 262 -0.47 9.25 14.40
C SER A 262 -1.41 8.59 15.43
N PHE A 263 -2.12 7.53 15.05
CA PHE A 263 -3.09 6.84 15.91
C PHE A 263 -2.52 6.42 17.27
N PRO A 264 -1.34 5.76 17.36
CA PRO A 264 -0.81 5.33 18.66
C PRO A 264 -0.57 6.50 19.64
N ALA A 265 -0.07 7.63 19.14
CA ALA A 265 0.18 8.81 19.98
C ALA A 265 -1.12 9.47 20.43
N SER A 266 -2.13 9.56 19.55
CA SER A 266 -3.47 10.04 19.93
C SER A 266 -4.13 9.14 20.96
N ALA A 267 -4.04 7.82 20.80
CA ALA A 267 -4.58 6.85 21.76
C ALA A 267 -3.88 6.93 23.12
N GLU A 268 -2.56 7.15 23.15
CA GLU A 268 -1.81 7.34 24.40
C GLU A 268 -2.27 8.60 25.16
N ALA A 269 -2.53 9.69 24.44
CA ALA A 269 -3.07 10.92 25.03
C ALA A 269 -4.45 10.68 25.65
N GLU A 270 -5.36 10.05 24.90
CA GLU A 270 -6.71 9.68 25.37
C GLU A 270 -6.65 8.76 26.61
N VAL A 271 -5.86 7.69 26.56
CA VAL A 271 -5.71 6.75 27.68
C VAL A 271 -5.16 7.43 28.94
N THR A 272 -4.30 8.44 28.77
CA THR A 272 -3.72 9.22 29.87
C THR A 272 -4.72 10.21 30.46
N GLU A 273 -5.48 10.92 29.62
CA GLU A 273 -6.49 11.87 30.06
C GLU A 273 -7.63 11.17 30.82
N TYR A 274 -8.08 10.03 30.31
CA TYR A 274 -9.21 9.28 30.85
C TYR A 274 -8.78 8.16 31.82
N ALA A 275 -7.82 8.45 32.70
CA ALA A 275 -7.17 7.45 33.57
C ALA A 275 -8.09 6.71 34.57
N GLU A 276 -9.27 7.26 34.89
CA GLU A 276 -10.24 6.58 35.78
C GLU A 276 -11.09 5.52 35.07
N ALA A 277 -11.05 5.44 33.73
CA ALA A 277 -11.75 4.38 33.01
C ALA A 277 -11.16 2.99 33.30
N LEU A 278 -11.98 1.95 33.14
CA LEU A 278 -11.56 0.57 33.32
C LEU A 278 -10.39 0.20 32.39
N PRO A 279 -9.42 -0.61 32.86
CA PRO A 279 -8.28 -1.05 32.05
C PRO A 279 -8.69 -1.64 30.69
N SER A 280 -9.79 -2.39 30.63
CA SER A 280 -10.27 -3.00 29.38
C SER A 280 -10.64 -2.00 28.29
N PHE A 281 -11.15 -0.82 28.63
CA PHE A 281 -11.44 0.22 27.62
C PHE A 281 -10.15 0.88 27.12
N ARG A 282 -9.20 1.14 28.02
CA ARG A 282 -7.88 1.69 27.65
C ARG A 282 -7.08 0.74 26.76
N ASP A 283 -7.09 -0.55 27.10
CA ASP A 283 -6.45 -1.60 26.30
C ASP A 283 -7.11 -1.72 24.91
N ALA A 284 -8.45 -1.63 24.84
CA ALA A 284 -9.18 -1.68 23.58
C ALA A 284 -8.85 -0.50 22.65
N VAL A 285 -8.77 0.73 23.19
CA VAL A 285 -8.37 1.92 22.43
C VAL A 285 -6.93 1.78 21.92
N THR A 286 -6.01 1.34 22.77
CA THR A 286 -4.59 1.11 22.41
C THR A 286 -4.46 0.05 21.31
N ALA A 287 -5.19 -1.06 21.42
CA ALA A 287 -5.17 -2.14 20.44
C ALA A 287 -5.75 -1.70 19.08
N ALA A 288 -6.85 -0.94 19.09
CA ALA A 288 -7.46 -0.42 17.87
C ALA A 288 -6.56 0.58 17.16
N ALA A 289 -5.91 1.48 17.90
CA ALA A 289 -4.93 2.42 17.34
C ALA A 289 -3.74 1.72 16.70
N ALA A 290 -3.23 0.63 17.31
CA ALA A 290 -2.15 -0.17 16.74
C ALA A 290 -2.56 -0.99 15.51
N ALA A 291 -3.86 -1.29 15.34
CA ALA A 291 -4.36 -2.06 14.22
C ALA A 291 -4.25 -1.29 12.88
N VAL A 292 -4.38 0.04 12.90
CA VAL A 292 -4.29 0.89 11.70
C VAL A 292 -2.93 0.76 11.00
N PRO A 293 -1.78 1.08 11.63
CA PRO A 293 -0.48 0.94 10.99
C PRO A 293 -0.12 -0.53 10.70
N ALA A 294 -0.66 -1.49 11.46
CA ALA A 294 -0.47 -2.92 11.18
C ALA A 294 -1.17 -3.34 9.87
N ALA A 295 -2.41 -2.91 9.65
CA ALA A 295 -3.15 -3.13 8.41
C ALA A 295 -2.46 -2.46 7.21
N GLN A 296 -1.88 -1.27 7.42
CA GLN A 296 -1.10 -0.58 6.40
C GLN A 296 0.21 -1.31 6.06
N ALA A 297 0.92 -1.82 7.06
CA ALA A 297 2.12 -2.64 6.84
C ALA A 297 1.81 -3.96 6.09
N ALA A 298 0.58 -4.47 6.21
CA ALA A 298 0.09 -5.62 5.45
C ALA A 298 -0.28 -5.29 3.98
N GLY A 299 -0.22 -4.01 3.58
CA GLY A 299 -0.51 -3.54 2.23
C GLY A 299 -1.91 -2.98 2.03
N GLY A 300 -2.71 -2.84 3.10
CA GLY A 300 -3.99 -2.13 3.06
C GLY A 300 -3.84 -0.63 3.29
N LEU A 301 -4.97 0.10 3.27
CA LEU A 301 -5.02 1.51 3.65
C LEU A 301 -5.43 1.72 5.12
N GLY A 302 -5.88 0.66 5.80
CA GLY A 302 -6.33 0.70 7.20
C GLY A 302 -7.73 1.30 7.39
N ALA A 303 -8.52 1.46 6.33
CA ALA A 303 -9.80 2.17 6.39
C ALA A 303 -10.81 1.53 7.35
N ALA A 304 -10.88 0.20 7.42
CA ALA A 304 -11.78 -0.50 8.33
C ALA A 304 -11.38 -0.30 9.80
N GLU A 305 -10.06 -0.35 10.07
CA GLU A 305 -9.48 -0.12 11.39
C GLU A 305 -9.66 1.33 11.83
N MET A 306 -9.49 2.30 10.93
CA MET A 306 -9.78 3.72 11.18
C MET A 306 -11.24 3.93 11.60
N VAL A 307 -12.19 3.30 10.92
CA VAL A 307 -13.62 3.39 11.27
C VAL A 307 -13.93 2.74 12.62
N ALA A 308 -13.20 1.69 13.00
CA ALA A 308 -13.41 0.98 14.26
C ALA A 308 -12.88 1.74 15.49
N TYR A 309 -11.97 2.71 15.31
CA TYR A 309 -11.30 3.40 16.42
C TYR A 309 -12.19 4.39 17.20
N PRO A 310 -12.88 5.37 16.57
CA PRO A 310 -13.72 6.34 17.28
C PRO A 310 -14.75 5.78 18.27
N PRO A 311 -15.55 4.73 17.96
CA PRO A 311 -16.53 4.21 18.92
C PRO A 311 -15.90 3.61 20.19
N LEU A 312 -14.63 3.21 20.14
CA LEU A 312 -13.89 2.73 21.32
C LEU A 312 -13.41 3.91 22.19
N VAL A 313 -13.01 5.02 21.58
CA VAL A 313 -12.68 6.27 22.28
C VAL A 313 -13.95 6.82 22.97
N ASP A 314 -15.08 6.87 22.27
CA ASP A 314 -16.36 7.28 22.88
C ASP A 314 -16.76 6.37 24.07
N ALA A 315 -16.42 5.07 24.00
CA ALA A 315 -16.69 4.13 25.07
C ALA A 315 -15.77 4.36 26.29
N LEU A 316 -14.50 4.70 26.04
CA LEU A 316 -13.54 5.10 27.07
C LEU A 316 -14.04 6.35 27.82
N HIS A 317 -14.47 7.39 27.09
CA HIS A 317 -14.98 8.64 27.68
C HIS A 317 -16.19 8.37 28.58
N ARG A 318 -17.18 7.62 28.07
CA ARG A 318 -18.39 7.27 28.84
C ARG A 318 -18.10 6.45 30.10
N ASP A 319 -17.11 5.57 30.06
CA ASP A 319 -16.73 4.78 31.23
C ASP A 319 -15.97 5.61 32.27
N HIS A 320 -15.10 6.52 31.82
CA HIS A 320 -14.43 7.48 32.69
C HIS A 320 -15.43 8.37 33.44
N GLU A 321 -16.41 8.94 32.75
CA GLU A 321 -17.47 9.75 33.36
C GLU A 321 -18.24 8.97 34.42
N ARG A 322 -18.55 7.68 34.14
CA ARG A 322 -19.19 6.78 35.10
C ARG A 322 -18.30 6.54 36.32
N ALA A 323 -17.01 6.30 36.12
CA ALA A 323 -16.05 6.07 37.20
C ALA A 323 -15.93 7.29 38.11
N ILE A 324 -15.81 8.49 37.54
CA ILE A 324 -15.80 9.75 38.31
C ILE A 324 -17.10 9.93 39.11
N ALA A 325 -18.26 9.69 38.49
CA ALA A 325 -19.55 9.80 39.18
C ALA A 325 -19.65 8.83 40.38
N ALA A 326 -19.14 7.60 40.24
CA ALA A 326 -19.10 6.63 41.32
C ALA A 326 -18.18 7.07 42.48
N ILE A 327 -16.99 7.59 42.17
CA ILE A 327 -16.05 8.12 43.16
C ILE A 327 -16.66 9.29 43.95
N ILE A 328 -17.34 10.21 43.27
CA ILE A 328 -18.03 11.34 43.91
C ILE A 328 -19.15 10.85 44.82
N ALA A 329 -19.98 9.92 44.34
CA ALA A 329 -21.09 9.35 45.11
C ALA A 329 -20.60 8.62 46.37
N GLU A 330 -19.50 7.85 46.28
CA GLU A 330 -18.89 7.19 47.43
C GLU A 330 -18.37 8.21 48.45
N ARG A 331 -17.72 9.28 47.98
CA ARG A 331 -17.21 10.35 48.86
C ARG A 331 -18.32 11.13 49.55
N GLU A 332 -19.47 11.30 48.92
CA GLU A 332 -20.65 11.90 49.53
C GLU A 332 -21.31 10.96 50.56
N ALA A 333 -21.43 9.67 50.23
CA ALA A 333 -21.95 8.67 51.15
C ALA A 333 -21.08 8.57 52.43
N ALA A 334 -19.75 8.56 52.28
CA ALA A 334 -18.81 8.55 53.39
C ALA A 334 -18.88 9.81 54.27
N ARG A 335 -19.14 10.99 53.69
CA ARG A 335 -19.36 12.23 54.44
C ARG A 335 -20.66 12.19 55.24
N ASN A 336 -21.73 11.67 54.65
CA ASN A 336 -23.04 11.58 55.30
C ASN A 336 -23.08 10.54 56.45
N THR A 337 -22.32 9.45 56.36
CA THR A 337 -22.23 8.44 57.44
C THR A 337 -21.40 8.94 58.62
N THR A 338 -20.33 9.69 58.37
CA THR A 338 -19.45 10.22 59.43
C THR A 338 -20.07 11.40 60.20
N GLY A 339 -20.93 12.20 59.55
CA GLY A 339 -21.63 13.34 60.17
C GLY A 339 -22.81 12.98 61.09
N ARG A 340 -23.31 11.73 61.09
CA ARG A 340 -24.50 11.32 61.85
C ARG A 340 -24.20 10.73 63.24
N GLY A 341 -22.92 10.71 63.65
CA GLY A 341 -22.45 10.05 64.87
C GLY A 341 -22.41 10.87 66.18
N SER A 342 -22.84 12.14 66.20
CA SER A 342 -22.81 12.96 67.43
C SER A 342 -24.10 13.75 67.65
N THR A 343 -25.23 13.04 67.79
CA THR A 343 -26.36 13.56 68.56
C THR A 343 -26.58 12.61 69.74
N SER A 344 -25.88 12.92 70.84
CA SER A 344 -26.17 12.35 72.14
C SER A 344 -27.64 12.68 72.49
N PRO A 345 -28.51 11.70 72.80
CA PRO A 345 -29.86 11.99 73.24
C PRO A 345 -29.79 12.63 74.63
N GLY A 346 -30.37 13.83 74.75
CA GLY A 346 -30.22 14.66 75.93
C GLY A 346 -30.70 14.03 77.24
N THR A 347 -30.04 14.43 78.31
CA THR A 347 -30.69 14.72 79.59
C THR A 347 -30.44 16.19 79.88
N GLY A 348 -31.52 16.97 79.89
CA GLY A 348 -31.46 18.43 79.91
C GLY A 348 -31.00 19.05 81.22
N SER A 349 -30.71 20.34 81.15
CA SER A 349 -31.14 21.36 82.11
C SER A 349 -30.75 22.71 81.51
N GLY A 350 -31.67 23.67 81.56
CA GLY A 350 -31.66 24.86 80.73
C GLY A 350 -30.60 25.91 81.06
N ASN A 351 -30.45 26.88 80.16
CA ASN A 351 -30.48 28.28 80.53
C ASN A 351 -30.70 29.14 79.28
N SER A 352 -31.60 30.11 79.40
CA SER A 352 -31.77 31.22 78.47
C SER A 352 -30.49 32.04 78.41
N ASP A 353 -29.99 32.38 77.23
CA ASP A 353 -29.34 33.69 77.06
C ASP A 353 -29.37 34.19 75.60
N THR A 354 -29.34 35.50 75.50
CA THR A 354 -29.73 36.34 74.37
C THR A 354 -28.48 36.96 73.74
N GLY A 355 -28.46 37.10 72.40
CA GLY A 355 -27.42 37.82 71.64
C GLY A 355 -26.65 36.88 70.72
N GLY A 356 -26.58 37.04 69.40
CA GLY A 356 -26.62 38.25 68.59
C GLY A 356 -25.32 38.31 67.80
N THR A 357 -25.33 37.89 66.53
CA THR A 357 -24.50 38.46 65.44
C THR A 357 -24.85 37.77 64.12
N VAL A 358 -25.45 38.54 63.23
CA VAL A 358 -25.68 38.24 61.81
C VAL A 358 -24.34 38.35 61.07
N THR A 359 -23.94 37.29 60.38
CA THR A 359 -22.84 37.31 59.40
C THR A 359 -23.43 37.60 58.02
N PRO A 360 -22.89 38.57 57.25
CA PRO A 360 -23.51 39.02 56.01
C PRO A 360 -23.28 38.03 54.85
N GLU A 361 -24.26 38.06 53.96
CA GLU A 361 -24.38 37.41 52.65
C GLU A 361 -23.28 37.86 51.68
N PRO A 362 -22.69 36.96 50.85
CA PRO A 362 -21.76 37.38 49.81
C PRO A 362 -22.53 37.99 48.62
N THR A 363 -22.17 39.23 48.28
CA THR A 363 -22.68 40.00 47.14
C THR A 363 -22.40 39.30 45.80
N PRO A 364 -23.36 39.26 44.85
CA PRO A 364 -23.13 38.78 43.48
C PRO A 364 -22.23 39.76 42.71
N SER A 365 -21.22 39.24 42.01
CA SER A 365 -20.41 40.02 41.08
C SER A 365 -20.99 39.90 39.67
N ASP A 366 -21.54 40.99 39.15
CA ASP A 366 -21.97 41.12 37.74
C ASP A 366 -20.85 41.82 36.92
N PRO A 367 -20.74 41.57 35.60
CA PRO A 367 -19.56 41.88 34.81
C PRO A 367 -19.56 43.35 34.34
N ALA A 368 -18.44 44.03 34.56
CA ALA A 368 -18.22 45.35 33.99
C ALA A 368 -17.99 45.25 32.47
N THR A 369 -18.89 45.89 31.73
CA THR A 369 -18.77 46.21 30.31
C THR A 369 -18.24 47.64 30.19
N GLY A 370 -17.19 47.85 29.40
CA GLY A 370 -16.61 49.16 29.06
C GLY A 370 -15.12 48.99 28.79
N GLY A 371 -14.60 49.10 27.56
CA GLY A 371 -14.88 50.15 26.59
C GLY A 371 -13.87 51.27 26.82
N ASP A 372 -12.65 51.11 26.30
CA ASP A 372 -11.75 52.24 26.06
C ASP A 372 -11.00 52.06 24.73
N THR A 373 -10.92 53.19 24.05
CA THR A 373 -10.52 53.46 22.68
C THR A 373 -9.30 54.37 22.73
N GLY A 374 -8.20 53.96 22.11
CA GLY A 374 -7.05 54.82 21.80
C GLY A 374 -5.92 53.93 21.26
N GLY A 375 -5.44 54.06 20.02
CA GLY A 375 -5.17 55.28 19.28
C GLY A 375 -3.70 55.66 19.48
N GLY A 376 -2.81 55.23 18.58
CA GLY A 376 -1.38 55.52 18.66
C GLY A 376 -0.56 54.90 17.54
N ASP A 377 -0.54 55.59 16.39
CA ASP A 377 0.48 55.51 15.34
C ASP A 377 1.90 55.72 15.90
N THR A 378 2.84 54.91 15.42
CA THR A 378 4.19 55.30 14.90
C THR A 378 4.72 54.04 14.21
N GLY A 379 4.93 53.96 12.88
CA GLY A 379 5.86 54.78 12.11
C GLY A 379 7.28 54.31 12.43
N GLY A 380 7.88 53.45 11.58
CA GLY A 380 9.11 52.74 11.94
C GLY A 380 9.78 52.04 10.75
N ASP A 381 9.95 52.78 9.68
CA ASP A 381 10.66 52.42 8.46
C ASP A 381 12.16 52.29 8.80
N GLY A 382 12.74 51.13 8.53
CA GLY A 382 14.13 50.81 8.86
C GLY A 382 14.81 50.03 7.75
N SER A 383 15.05 50.72 6.62
CA SER A 383 16.01 50.33 5.59
C SER A 383 17.43 50.25 6.18
N GLY A 384 18.12 49.12 5.98
CA GLY A 384 19.50 48.92 6.43
C GLY A 384 20.22 47.86 5.60
N THR A 385 20.75 48.30 4.45
CA THR A 385 21.78 47.65 3.64
C THR A 385 23.03 47.35 4.47
N GLY A 386 23.58 46.14 4.34
CA GLY A 386 24.84 45.75 4.98
C GLY A 386 25.56 44.66 4.18
N ASP A 387 26.28 45.10 3.14
CA ASP A 387 27.35 44.36 2.48
C ASP A 387 28.54 44.15 3.42
N GLY A 388 29.26 43.02 3.25
CA GLY A 388 30.57 42.75 3.84
C GLY A 388 30.80 41.24 4.02
N SER A 389 31.30 40.49 3.04
CA SER A 389 32.68 40.45 2.52
C SER A 389 33.76 40.18 3.59
N SER A 390 34.16 38.92 3.73
CA SER A 390 35.52 38.38 3.99
C SER A 390 35.34 36.90 4.37
N GLY A 391 35.97 35.91 3.74
CA GLY A 391 37.39 35.82 3.39
C GLY A 391 38.12 35.22 4.59
N GLY A 392 38.29 33.89 4.62
CA GLY A 392 38.93 33.20 5.74
C GLY A 392 39.23 31.74 5.44
N ASP A 393 40.28 31.50 4.66
CA ASP A 393 41.04 30.25 4.65
C ASP A 393 41.56 29.94 6.06
N GLY A 394 41.44 28.68 6.48
CA GLY A 394 41.89 28.22 7.79
C GLY A 394 42.22 26.72 7.79
N THR A 395 43.44 26.41 7.39
CA THR A 395 44.13 25.12 7.56
C THR A 395 44.39 24.76 9.02
N GLY A 396 44.36 23.45 9.33
CA GLY A 396 44.94 22.84 10.54
C GLY A 396 43.92 22.56 11.63
N GLY A 397 43.95 21.45 12.37
CA GLY A 397 44.92 20.38 12.45
C GLY A 397 44.39 19.28 13.37
N ASP A 398 44.98 18.12 13.17
CA ASP A 398 44.98 16.89 13.95
C ASP A 398 44.87 17.07 15.48
N THR A 399 44.08 16.22 16.15
CA THR A 399 44.45 15.61 17.44
C THR A 399 43.50 14.46 17.74
N GLY A 400 44.10 13.28 17.95
CA GLY A 400 43.41 12.03 18.25
C GLY A 400 42.72 11.98 19.61
N GLY A 401 41.83 11.00 19.72
CA GLY A 401 41.19 10.58 20.96
C GLY A 401 40.97 9.08 20.92
N ASP A 402 42.02 8.36 21.32
CA ASP A 402 42.00 6.94 21.69
C ASP A 402 41.01 6.74 22.85
N GLY A 403 40.13 5.74 22.70
CA GLY A 403 39.02 5.47 23.60
C GLY A 403 38.71 3.98 23.65
N THR A 404 39.76 3.18 23.85
CA THR A 404 39.67 1.74 24.12
C THR A 404 38.99 1.51 25.47
N LEU A 405 37.82 0.86 25.50
CA LEU A 405 37.23 0.26 26.70
C LEU A 405 37.05 -1.26 26.49
N PRO A 406 37.50 -2.10 27.46
CA PRO A 406 37.45 -3.55 27.33
C PRO A 406 36.25 -4.18 28.06
N GLY A 407 35.77 -5.30 27.49
CA GLY A 407 35.41 -6.48 28.27
C GLY A 407 33.94 -6.69 28.61
N GLY A 408 33.43 -7.89 28.27
CA GLY A 408 32.36 -8.51 29.07
C GLY A 408 31.38 -9.42 28.34
N ALA A 409 31.81 -10.61 27.90
CA ALA A 409 31.00 -11.85 27.76
C ALA A 409 32.00 -12.98 27.41
N VAL A 410 32.06 -14.18 27.98
CA VAL A 410 31.06 -15.17 28.39
C VAL A 410 31.76 -16.23 29.24
N ILE A 411 31.16 -16.75 30.33
CA ILE A 411 31.29 -18.16 30.78
C ILE A 411 29.96 -18.62 31.42
N LEU A 412 29.20 -19.45 30.66
CA LEU A 412 28.43 -20.68 30.97
C LEU A 412 27.55 -20.82 32.23
N PRO A 413 26.58 -21.78 32.30
CA PRO A 413 26.09 -22.72 31.28
C PRO A 413 24.66 -22.46 30.77
#